data_AF-K2S0I7-F1
#
_entry.id   AF-K2S0I7-F1
#
_cell.length_a   1.000
_cell.length_b   1.000
_cell.length_c   1.000
_cell.angle_alpha   90.00
_cell.angle_beta   90.00
_cell.angle_gamma   90.00
#
_symmetry.space_group_name_H-M   'P 1'
#
loop_
_entity.id
_entity.type
_entity.pdbx_description
1 polymer ?
#
loop_
_entity_poly.entity_id
_entity_poly.type
_entity_poly.pdbx_seq_one_letter_code
_entity_poly.pdbx_strand_id
1 'polypeptide(L)'
;MAPFFANRSCDPFTPEQTPCTLGNYARYAINVSSADDVSKGILFAKEKNIRLVVRNTGHDYLGKSTGAGALALWTHHLKSIHITHNYTDAHYTGAAITLGAGVQGGEA
;
A
#
# COMPACT_ATOMS: atom_id res chain seq x y z
N MET A 1 6.12 7.08 -5.99
CA MET A 1 7.53 7.41 -6.30
C MET A 1 7.77 7.62 -7.79
N ALA A 2 7.13 6.86 -8.69
CA ALA A 2 7.26 7.07 -10.13
C ALA A 2 6.56 8.38 -10.60
N PRO A 3 7.30 9.43 -11.03
CA PRO A 3 6.71 10.72 -11.39
C PRO A 3 5.76 10.63 -12.59
N PHE A 4 6.03 9.69 -13.50
CA PHE A 4 5.17 9.40 -14.65
C PHE A 4 3.71 9.19 -14.23
N PHE A 5 3.45 8.47 -13.14
CA PHE A 5 2.10 8.21 -12.65
C PHE A 5 1.51 9.36 -11.83
N ALA A 6 2.33 10.24 -11.23
CA ALA A 6 1.84 11.48 -10.67
C ALA A 6 1.30 12.42 -11.76
N ASN A 7 1.73 12.23 -13.02
CA ASN A 7 1.18 12.84 -14.23
C ASN A 7 0.97 14.37 -14.09
N ARG A 8 1.93 15.05 -13.44
CA ARG A 8 1.89 16.49 -13.15
C ARG A 8 0.59 16.99 -12.50
N SER A 9 -0.14 16.12 -11.82
CA SER A 9 -1.48 16.44 -11.28
C SER A 9 -1.39 17.37 -10.06
N CYS A 10 -0.33 17.21 -9.27
CA CYS A 10 0.05 18.06 -8.16
C CYS A 10 1.56 17.91 -7.98
N ASP A 11 2.32 18.65 -8.78
CA ASP A 11 3.74 18.41 -9.02
C ASP A 11 4.55 19.67 -8.70
N PRO A 12 5.66 19.54 -7.94
CA PRO A 12 6.44 20.68 -7.47
C PRO A 12 7.15 21.45 -8.57
N PHE A 13 7.18 20.95 -9.80
CA PHE A 13 7.80 21.60 -10.96
C PHE A 13 6.77 22.24 -11.92
N THR A 14 5.50 22.35 -11.50
CA THR A 14 4.46 23.12 -12.20
C THR A 14 4.32 24.52 -11.61
N PRO A 15 3.83 25.53 -12.37
CA PRO A 15 3.57 26.86 -11.83
C PRO A 15 2.66 26.79 -10.60
N GLU A 16 2.90 27.64 -9.60
CA GLU A 16 2.12 27.67 -8.35
C GLU A 16 0.61 27.88 -8.58
N GLN A 17 0.24 28.55 -9.68
CA GLN A 17 -1.16 28.78 -10.05
C GLN A 17 -1.84 27.54 -10.62
N THR A 18 -1.08 26.47 -10.91
CA THR A 18 -1.62 25.19 -11.41
C THR A 18 -2.41 24.53 -10.29
N PRO A 19 -3.71 24.23 -10.48
CA PRO A 19 -4.49 23.58 -9.44
C PRO A 19 -3.92 22.19 -9.10
N CYS A 20 -3.63 21.97 -7.81
CA CYS A 20 -3.28 20.64 -7.31
C CYS A 20 -4.52 19.73 -7.35
N THR A 21 -4.47 18.71 -8.19
CA THR A 21 -5.52 17.70 -8.34
C THR A 21 -4.99 16.31 -7.99
N LEU A 22 -5.89 15.38 -7.66
CA LEU A 22 -5.49 14.01 -7.33
C LEU A 22 -4.96 13.24 -8.54
N GLY A 23 -5.51 13.49 -9.74
CA GLY A 23 -5.19 12.75 -10.95
C GLY A 23 -5.28 11.23 -10.72
N ASN A 24 -4.14 10.55 -10.83
CA ASN A 24 -4.02 9.10 -10.65
C ASN A 24 -3.92 8.64 -9.19
N TYR A 25 -3.87 9.54 -8.21
CA TYR A 25 -3.85 9.16 -6.81
C TYR A 25 -5.18 8.54 -6.39
N ALA A 26 -5.10 7.58 -5.46
CA ALA A 26 -6.29 7.05 -4.80
C ALA A 26 -7.03 8.19 -4.09
N ARG A 27 -8.35 8.17 -4.15
CA ARG A 27 -9.19 9.24 -3.58
C ARG A 27 -9.27 9.17 -2.06
N TYR A 28 -9.24 7.95 -1.53
CA TYR A 28 -9.16 7.69 -0.09
C TYR A 28 -8.17 6.56 0.16
N ALA A 29 -7.59 6.53 1.36
CA ALA A 29 -6.72 5.47 1.82
C ALA A 29 -7.14 5.01 3.22
N ILE A 30 -7.29 3.70 3.40
CA ILE A 30 -7.45 3.07 4.70
C ILE A 30 -6.05 2.81 5.24
N ASN A 31 -5.74 3.41 6.39
CA ASN A 31 -4.56 3.04 7.15
C ASN A 31 -4.81 1.68 7.81
N VAL A 32 -4.29 0.61 7.21
CA VAL A 32 -4.54 -0.75 7.67
C VAL A 32 -3.74 -1.04 8.93
N SER A 33 -4.44 -1.38 10.02
CA SER A 33 -3.86 -1.80 11.29
C SER A 33 -4.10 -3.29 11.60
N SER A 34 -5.10 -3.90 10.97
CA SER A 34 -5.48 -5.29 11.20
C SER A 34 -6.10 -5.95 9.95
N ALA A 35 -6.28 -7.28 9.99
CA ALA A 35 -7.02 -8.01 8.97
C ALA A 35 -8.50 -7.58 8.87
N ASP A 36 -9.07 -7.07 9.97
CA ASP A 36 -10.45 -6.58 9.99
C ASP A 36 -10.60 -5.29 9.16
N ASP A 37 -9.63 -4.37 9.21
CA ASP A 37 -9.64 -3.16 8.36
C ASP A 37 -9.63 -3.51 6.87
N VAL A 38 -8.80 -4.49 6.48
CA VAL A 38 -8.74 -5.00 5.11
C VAL A 38 -10.08 -5.61 4.71
N SER A 39 -10.64 -6.47 5.56
CA SER A 39 -11.90 -7.16 5.29
C SER A 39 -13.05 -6.17 5.10
N LYS A 40 -13.19 -5.21 6.02
CA LYS A 40 -14.21 -4.14 5.92
C LYS A 40 -13.98 -3.23 4.72
N GLY A 41 -12.74 -2.88 4.42
CA GLY A 41 -12.38 -2.08 3.25
C GLY A 41 -12.75 -2.75 1.93
N ILE A 42 -12.49 -4.05 1.79
CA ILE A 42 -12.88 -4.85 0.62
C ILE A 42 -14.40 -4.91 0.49
N LEU A 43 -15.11 -5.19 1.58
CA LEU A 43 -16.58 -5.27 1.59
C LEU A 43 -17.21 -3.94 1.19
N PHE A 44 -16.75 -2.82 1.77
CA PHE A 44 -17.21 -1.49 1.41
C PHE A 44 -16.95 -1.16 -0.06
N ALA A 45 -15.74 -1.43 -0.55
CA ALA A 45 -15.40 -1.20 -1.96
C ALA A 45 -16.28 -2.02 -2.89
N LYS A 46 -16.56 -3.27 -2.55
CA LYS A 46 -17.47 -4.15 -3.31
C LYS A 46 -18.90 -3.62 -3.29
N GLU A 47 -19.44 -3.28 -2.12
CA GLU A 47 -20.82 -2.79 -1.97
C GLU A 47 -21.05 -1.50 -2.75
N LYS A 48 -20.08 -0.58 -2.72
CA LYS A 48 -20.18 0.72 -3.40
C LYS A 48 -19.62 0.71 -4.83
N ASN A 49 -19.20 -0.45 -5.34
CA ASN A 49 -18.56 -0.59 -6.64
C ASN A 49 -17.37 0.38 -6.85
N ILE A 50 -16.52 0.51 -5.84
CA ILE A 50 -15.33 1.37 -5.84
C ILE A 50 -14.12 0.52 -6.23
N ARG A 51 -13.27 1.06 -7.11
CA ARG A 51 -11.98 0.45 -7.44
C ARG A 51 -11.13 0.34 -6.19
N LEU A 52 -10.69 -0.88 -5.85
CA LEU A 52 -9.74 -1.13 -4.78
C LEU A 52 -8.30 -1.12 -5.35
N VAL A 53 -7.37 -0.52 -4.63
CA VAL A 53 -5.93 -0.62 -4.90
C VAL A 53 -5.18 -1.00 -3.62
N VAL A 54 -4.10 -1.76 -3.74
CA VAL A 54 -3.23 -2.09 -2.61
C VAL A 54 -1.96 -1.27 -2.72
N ARG A 55 -1.59 -0.59 -1.64
CA ARG A 55 -0.39 0.25 -1.60
C ARG A 55 0.43 -0.09 -0.36
N ASN A 56 1.71 -0.40 -0.56
CA ASN A 56 2.72 -0.37 0.50
C ASN A 56 3.52 0.94 0.38
N THR A 57 4.69 0.90 -0.24
CA THR A 57 5.63 2.04 -0.34
C THR A 57 5.37 2.98 -1.52
N GLY A 58 4.63 2.51 -2.54
CA GLY A 58 4.39 3.29 -3.77
C GLY A 58 5.57 3.32 -4.74
N HIS A 59 6.47 2.34 -4.66
CA HIS A 59 7.63 2.15 -5.55
C HIS A 59 7.28 1.48 -6.89
N ASP A 60 6.05 1.00 -7.08
CA ASP A 60 5.69 0.27 -8.30
C ASP A 60 5.85 1.14 -9.56
N TYR A 61 6.75 0.73 -10.44
CA TYR A 61 7.09 1.43 -11.68
C TYR A 61 6.05 1.26 -12.79
N LEU A 62 5.03 0.43 -12.59
CA LEU A 62 3.93 0.21 -13.53
C LEU A 62 2.62 0.85 -13.03
N GLY A 63 2.67 1.62 -11.93
CA GLY A 63 1.51 2.32 -11.38
C GLY A 63 0.48 1.42 -10.71
N LYS A 64 0.82 0.16 -10.41
CA LYS A 64 -0.12 -0.83 -9.83
C LYS A 64 -0.59 -0.49 -8.41
N SER A 65 0.14 0.39 -7.71
CA SER A 65 -0.17 0.83 -6.34
C SER A 65 -0.89 2.18 -6.27
N THR A 66 -1.44 2.64 -7.38
CA THR A 66 -2.27 3.87 -7.47
C THR A 66 -3.45 3.66 -8.41
N GLY A 67 -4.40 4.59 -8.41
CA GLY A 67 -5.53 4.57 -9.33
C GLY A 67 -6.48 5.71 -9.10
N ALA A 68 -6.86 6.42 -10.17
CA ALA A 68 -7.84 7.49 -10.13
C ALA A 68 -9.17 6.99 -9.55
N GLY A 69 -9.73 7.72 -8.58
CA GLY A 69 -11.00 7.40 -7.95
C GLY A 69 -11.00 6.17 -7.04
N ALA A 70 -9.84 5.55 -6.80
CA ALA A 70 -9.75 4.32 -6.03
C ALA A 70 -9.82 4.54 -4.51
N LEU A 71 -10.16 3.47 -3.79
CA LEU A 71 -9.90 3.29 -2.36
C LEU A 71 -8.60 2.48 -2.20
N ALA A 72 -7.61 3.03 -1.52
CA ALA A 72 -6.36 2.35 -1.24
C ALA A 72 -6.40 1.61 0.11
N LEU A 73 -6.02 0.33 0.12
CA LEU A 73 -5.58 -0.34 1.34
C LEU A 73 -4.09 -0.04 1.52
N TRP A 74 -3.77 0.81 2.50
CA TRP A 74 -2.40 1.24 2.74
C TRP A 74 -1.77 0.39 3.86
N THR A 75 -0.91 -0.55 3.46
CA THR A 75 -0.32 -1.56 4.37
C THR A 75 1.00 -1.13 5.00
N HIS A 76 1.47 0.08 4.69
CA HIS A 76 2.82 0.55 5.03
C HIS A 76 3.13 0.50 6.53
N HIS A 77 2.13 0.68 7.39
CA HIS A 77 2.32 0.73 8.84
C HIS A 77 2.30 -0.65 9.54
N LEU A 78 2.11 -1.74 8.80
CA LEU A 78 2.21 -3.09 9.34
C LEU A 78 3.69 -3.48 9.52
N LYS A 79 4.31 -3.02 10.61
CA LYS A 79 5.76 -3.08 10.88
C LYS A 79 6.20 -4.18 11.85
N SER A 80 5.35 -5.16 12.15
CA SER A 80 5.70 -6.23 13.08
C SER A 80 6.86 -7.08 12.56
N ILE A 81 7.83 -7.39 13.42
CA ILE A 81 8.94 -8.31 13.13
C ILE A 81 8.99 -9.33 14.27
N HIS A 82 8.87 -10.61 13.94
CA HIS A 82 8.93 -11.69 14.92
C HIS A 82 9.88 -12.78 14.45
N ILE A 83 10.93 -13.05 15.23
CA ILE A 83 11.94 -14.08 14.93
C ILE A 83 11.57 -15.36 15.68
N THR A 84 11.48 -16.46 14.93
CA THR A 84 11.25 -17.81 15.47
C THR A 84 12.50 -18.65 15.20
N HIS A 85 13.32 -18.87 16.23
CA HIS A 85 14.60 -19.58 16.08
C HIS A 85 14.45 -21.06 15.70
N ASN A 86 13.37 -21.70 16.15
CA ASN A 86 13.10 -23.12 15.95
C ASN A 86 11.77 -23.31 15.21
N TYR A 87 11.64 -22.72 14.02
CA TYR A 87 10.48 -22.96 13.16
C TYR A 87 10.58 -24.37 12.56
N THR A 88 9.46 -25.08 12.53
CA THR A 88 9.38 -26.41 11.91
C THR A 88 8.01 -26.61 11.25
N ASP A 89 8.03 -27.08 10.01
CA ASP A 89 6.85 -27.58 9.31
C ASP A 89 7.23 -28.79 8.42
N ALA A 90 6.31 -29.23 7.57
CA ALA A 90 6.52 -30.38 6.68
C ALA A 90 7.62 -30.19 5.62
N HIS A 91 8.09 -28.96 5.41
CA HIS A 91 8.99 -28.56 4.32
C HIS A 91 10.27 -27.87 4.80
N TYR A 92 10.30 -27.32 6.00
CA TYR A 92 11.42 -26.56 6.52
C TYR A 92 11.59 -26.73 8.04
N THR A 93 12.84 -26.79 8.50
CA THR A 93 13.19 -26.71 9.91
C THR A 93 14.43 -25.83 10.09
N GLY A 94 14.32 -24.80 10.92
CA GLY A 94 15.37 -23.81 11.12
C GLY A 94 14.84 -22.48 11.67
N ALA A 95 15.66 -21.44 11.66
CA ALA A 95 15.24 -20.11 12.05
C ALA A 95 14.41 -19.45 10.94
N ALA A 96 13.32 -18.78 11.31
CA ALA A 96 12.45 -18.05 10.40
C ALA A 96 12.05 -16.68 10.99
N ILE A 97 11.59 -15.77 10.13
CA ILE A 97 11.09 -14.44 10.53
C ILE A 97 9.70 -14.24 9.94
N THR A 98 8.74 -13.85 10.78
CA THR A 98 7.43 -13.36 10.36
C THR A 98 7.48 -11.84 10.28
N LEU A 99 7.27 -11.30 9.08
CA LEU A 99 7.32 -9.87 8.80
C LEU A 99 5.92 -9.33 8.47
N GLY A 100 5.60 -8.16 9.02
CA GLY A 100 4.42 -7.40 8.64
C GLY A 100 4.53 -6.90 7.20
N ALA A 101 3.40 -6.76 6.52
CA ALA A 101 3.35 -6.42 5.09
C ALA A 101 3.95 -5.04 4.75
N GLY A 102 4.16 -4.19 5.75
CA GLY A 102 4.77 -2.87 5.62
C GLY A 102 6.27 -2.83 5.85
N VAL A 103 6.89 -3.90 6.36
CA VAL A 103 8.33 -3.95 6.64
C VAL A 103 9.13 -3.72 5.35
N GLN A 104 10.10 -2.81 5.42
CA GLN A 104 10.99 -2.44 4.33
C GLN A 104 12.37 -3.05 4.55
N GLY A 105 13.17 -3.13 3.48
CA GLY A 105 14.50 -3.76 3.55
C GLY A 105 15.47 -3.13 4.55
N GLY A 106 15.30 -1.87 4.93
CA GLY A 106 16.13 -1.24 5.98
C GLY A 106 15.69 -1.57 7.41
N GLU A 107 14.52 -2.17 7.60
CA GLU A 107 13.96 -2.57 8.89
C GLU A 107 14.15 -4.07 9.17
N ALA A 108 14.31 -4.88 8.10
CA ALA A 108 14.45 -6.33 8.13
C ALA A 108 15.91 -6.76 8.38
#